data_AF-A0A9W9QP52-F1
#
_entry.id   AF-A0A9W9QP52-F1
#
_cell.length_a   1.000
_cell.length_b   1.000
_cell.length_c   1.000
_cell.angle_alpha   90.00
_cell.angle_beta   90.00
_cell.angle_gamma   90.00
#
_symmetry.space_group_name_H-M   'P 1'
#
loop_
_entity.id
_entity.type
_entity.pdbx_description
1 polymer ?
#
loop_
_entity_poly.entity_id
_entity_poly.type
_entity_poly.pdbx_seq_one_letter_code
_entity_poly.pdbx_strand_id
1 'polypeptide(L)' 'MRFTILTTLAFVGISMAATIQSGGACKKDGSMGNCASNLCVQLENESTGKCK' A
#
# COMPACT_ATOMS: atom_id res chain seq x y z
N MET A 1 -35.82 -13.17 -27.79
CA MET A 1 -34.42 -13.14 -27.33
C MET A 1 -34.18 -11.78 -26.68
N ARG A 2 -34.30 -11.71 -25.34
CA ARG A 2 -34.07 -10.47 -24.58
C ARG A 2 -32.67 -10.59 -24.01
N PHE A 3 -31.77 -9.75 -24.51
CA PHE A 3 -30.37 -9.70 -24.09
C PHE A 3 -30.30 -9.18 -22.66
N THR A 4 -30.30 -10.12 -21.71
CA THR A 4 -30.24 -9.80 -20.28
C THR A 4 -28.83 -9.34 -19.93
N ILE A 5 -28.65 -8.02 -20.03
CA ILE A 5 -27.93 -7.17 -19.08
C ILE A 5 -26.55 -7.70 -18.63
N LEU A 6 -25.52 -7.25 -19.35
CA LEU A 6 -24.14 -7.23 -18.88
C LEU A 6 -24.04 -6.34 -17.63
N THR A 7 -24.17 -6.95 -16.45
CA THR A 7 -23.87 -6.33 -15.17
C THR A 7 -22.37 -6.48 -14.91
N THR A 8 -21.57 -5.62 -15.54
CA THR A 8 -20.15 -5.51 -15.22
C THR A 8 -20.00 -4.84 -13.86
N LEU A 9 -19.98 -5.63 -12.78
CA LEU A 9 -19.51 -5.18 -11.48
C LEU A 9 -18.02 -4.86 -11.59
N ALA A 10 -17.70 -3.60 -11.89
CA ALA A 10 -16.35 -3.08 -11.67
C ALA A 10 -16.15 -2.98 -10.16
N PHE A 11 -15.64 -4.05 -9.54
CA PHE A 11 -15.10 -4.01 -8.20
C PHE A 11 -13.84 -3.13 -8.24
N VAL A 12 -14.00 -1.85 -7.93
CA VAL A 12 -12.86 -0.97 -7.64
C VAL A 12 -12.29 -1.43 -6.29
N GLY A 13 -11.29 -2.29 -6.36
CA GLY A 13 -10.53 -2.72 -5.18
C GLY A 13 -9.77 -1.53 -4.62
N ILE A 14 -10.28 -0.92 -3.55
CA ILE A 14 -9.57 0.12 -2.82
C ILE A 14 -8.45 -0.59 -2.04
N SER A 15 -7.20 -0.48 -2.50
CA SER A 15 -6.05 -0.99 -1.77
C SER A 15 -5.87 -0.17 -0.49
N MET A 16 -6.34 -0.71 0.64
CA MET A 16 -6.03 -0.19 1.96
C MET A 16 -4.52 -0.40 2.18
N ALA A 17 -3.71 0.63 1.90
CA ALA A 17 -2.30 0.60 2.26
C ALA A 17 -2.21 0.43 3.78
N ALA A 18 -1.73 -0.73 4.24
CA ALA A 18 -1.55 -1.00 5.65
C ALA A 18 -0.61 0.06 6.25
N THR A 19 -1.06 0.72 7.32
CA THR A 19 -0.27 1.74 8.01
C THR A 19 0.74 1.08 8.94
N ILE A 20 2.02 1.37 8.74
CA ILE A 20 3.11 0.83 9.54
C ILE A 20 3.35 1.76 10.74
N GLN A 21 3.36 1.21 11.95
CA GLN A 21 3.65 1.96 13.18
C GLN A 21 5.11 2.43 13.24
N SER A 22 5.42 3.49 14.01
CA SER A 22 6.80 3.94 14.22
C SER A 22 7.69 2.80 14.75
N GLY A 23 8.90 2.69 14.21
CA GLY A 23 9.82 1.56 14.44
C GLY A 23 9.55 0.32 13.59
N GLY A 24 8.41 0.26 12.90
CA GLY A 24 8.10 -0.79 11.93
C GLY A 24 9.00 -0.73 10.70
N ALA A 25 9.22 -1.87 10.05
CA ALA A 25 9.98 -1.93 8.80
C ALA A 25 9.16 -1.32 7.66
N CYS A 26 9.80 -0.49 6.84
CA CYS A 26 9.18 0.17 5.69
C CYS A 26 10.12 0.19 4.50
N LYS A 27 9.61 0.44 3.30
CA LYS A 27 10.44 0.71 2.13
C LYS A 27 10.09 2.05 1.53
N LYS A 28 11.09 2.75 0.98
CA LYS A 28 10.94 4.02 0.26
C LYS A 28 10.09 3.88 -1.00
N ASP A 29 10.00 2.69 -1.58
CA ASP A 29 9.17 2.39 -2.75
C ASP A 29 7.66 2.25 -2.42
N GLY A 30 7.29 2.21 -1.13
CA GLY A 30 5.91 2.02 -0.68
C GLY A 30 5.39 0.59 -0.82
N SER A 31 6.21 -0.37 -1.29
CA SER A 31 5.80 -1.77 -1.53
C SER A 31 5.38 -2.51 -0.26
N MET A 32 5.77 -2.02 0.92
CA MET A 32 5.39 -2.58 2.22
C MET A 32 4.24 -1.83 2.91
N GLY A 33 3.67 -0.81 2.27
CA GLY A 33 2.73 0.12 2.89
C GLY A 33 3.41 1.42 3.36
N ASN A 34 2.60 2.36 3.84
CA ASN A 34 3.07 3.66 4.31
C ASN A 34 3.21 3.67 5.83
N CYS A 35 4.23 4.36 6.33
CA CYS A 35 4.31 4.69 7.75
C CYS A 35 3.11 5.55 8.17
N ALA A 36 2.61 5.36 9.39
CA ALA A 36 1.54 6.20 9.95
C ALA A 36 1.94 7.68 9.99
N SER A 37 3.23 7.95 10.19
CA SER A 37 3.86 9.27 10.12
C SER A 37 4.20 9.73 8.69
N ASN A 38 3.95 8.89 7.67
CA ASN A 38 4.41 9.04 6.28
C ASN A 38 5.94 9.21 6.11
N LEU A 39 6.72 8.90 7.15
CA LEU A 39 8.17 9.04 7.12
C LEU A 39 8.84 7.66 7.20
N CYS A 40 9.36 7.20 6.07
CA CYS A 40 10.19 6.00 5.99
C CYS A 40 11.67 6.37 5.87
N VAL A 41 12.46 6.02 6.88
CA VAL A 41 13.92 6.25 6.88
C VAL A 41 14.62 4.97 6.44
N GLN A 42 15.00 4.91 5.16
CA GLN A 42 15.79 3.81 4.57
C GLN A 42 17.13 4.34 4.08
N LEU A 43 18.24 3.72 4.49
CA LEU A 43 19.58 4.02 3.99
C LEU A 43 19.74 3.45 2.56
N GLU A 44 20.54 4.07 1.71
CA GLU A 44 20.66 3.70 0.28
C GLU A 44 21.18 2.27 0.05
N ASN A 45 21.98 1.74 0.98
CA ASN A 45 22.52 0.38 0.92
C ASN A 45 21.66 -0.67 1.65
N GLU A 46 20.54 -0.27 2.24
CA GLU A 46 19.68 -1.16 3.01
C GLU A 46 18.45 -1.57 2.20
N SER A 47 18.09 -2.86 2.26
CA SER A 47 16.92 -3.38 1.54
C SER A 47 15.59 -2.90 2.13
N THR A 48 15.61 -2.42 3.38
CA THR A 48 14.43 -1.96 4.13
C THR A 48 14.83 -0.86 5.12
N GLY A 49 13.94 0.10 5.33
CA GLY A 49 14.07 1.17 6.32
C GLY A 49 13.17 0.98 7.54
N LYS A 50 13.07 2.05 8.33
CA LYS A 50 12.22 2.11 9.54
C LYS A 50 11.31 3.33 9.52
N CYS A 51 10.08 3.14 9.96
CA CYS A 51 9.14 4.23 10.17
C CYS A 51 9.55 5.08 11.35
N LYS A 52 9.44 6.39 11.23
CA LYS A 52 9.80 7.33 12.29
C LYS A 52 8.63 8.24 12.60
#